data_AF-H2C8F7-F1
#
_entry.id   AF-H2C8F7-F1
#
_cell.length_a   1.000
_cell.length_b   1.000
_cell.length_c   1.000
_cell.angle_alpha   90.00
_cell.angle_beta   90.00
_cell.angle_gamma   90.00
#
_symmetry.space_group_name_H-M   'P 1'
#
loop_
_entity.id
_entity.type
_entity.pdbx_description
1 polymer ?
#
loop_
_entity_poly.entity_id
_entity_poly.type
_entity_poly.pdbx_seq_one_letter_code
_entity_poly.pdbx_strand_id
1 'polypeptide(L)'
;MEIEGELLGVEQLPQLARVTGTVLSWRRSLTLIGPDGSAVRVLGQGEPMNALAPLQEIQIPWTFPKLDYDSLVSMARDLIPCGEGRGFLNPSPWERAAILDGKEVTLGPGEMGGDAEIGEERGVSSIKLYTGFYNVHLYHLNPLYIQDLGQASSIKLKSYLTSLQNTFGITVVSRSPFDLEFEDGELKVQGGDLKLIKSNDWKEAKPHRLAWDSINEVLTMDCQPKYRVSLLKIEPSSVLPVYIRYEDFKAELGLLNLNDRPVISTLYLPARITSAKVRNFDEGKWENLESEFDRVRIPITKWGLSLVYIELRRLLEQLLKKKIISK
;
A
#
# COMPACT_ATOMS: atom_id res chain seq x y z
N MET A 1 -20.69 -11.75 10.98
CA MET A 1 -19.39 -12.41 11.10
C MET A 1 -19.02 -12.42 12.57
N GLU A 2 -18.78 -13.60 13.12
CA GLU A 2 -18.35 -13.74 14.51
C GLU A 2 -16.86 -13.36 14.63
N ILE A 3 -16.52 -12.53 15.61
CA ILE A 3 -15.14 -12.12 15.86
C ILE A 3 -14.46 -13.17 16.73
N GLU A 4 -13.63 -14.02 16.12
CA GLU A 4 -12.85 -15.06 16.81
C GLU A 4 -11.43 -15.15 16.24
N GLY A 5 -10.54 -15.82 17.00
CA GLY A 5 -9.16 -16.09 16.57
C GLY A 5 -8.38 -14.83 16.24
N GLU A 6 -7.71 -14.82 15.09
CA GLU A 6 -6.87 -13.72 14.63
C GLU A 6 -7.66 -12.40 14.46
N LEU A 7 -8.97 -12.44 14.19
CA LEU A 7 -9.77 -11.21 14.07
C LEU A 7 -9.77 -10.39 15.36
N LEU A 8 -9.58 -11.02 16.52
CA LEU A 8 -9.46 -10.33 17.80
C LEU A 8 -8.18 -9.47 17.88
N GLY A 9 -7.14 -9.82 17.10
CA GLY A 9 -5.88 -9.09 17.00
C GLY A 9 -5.83 -8.00 15.92
N VAL A 10 -6.87 -7.85 15.10
CA VAL A 10 -6.85 -6.87 14.00
C VAL A 10 -7.28 -5.50 14.51
N GLU A 11 -6.33 -4.58 14.63
CA GLU A 11 -6.61 -3.22 15.15
C GLU A 11 -7.53 -2.40 14.24
N GLN A 12 -7.37 -2.55 12.93
CA GLN A 12 -8.19 -1.87 11.93
C GLN A 12 -9.44 -2.67 11.55
N LEU A 13 -9.87 -3.62 12.40
CA LEU A 13 -11.10 -4.40 12.17
C LEU A 13 -12.34 -3.52 11.99
N PRO A 14 -12.54 -2.43 12.76
CA PRO A 14 -13.67 -1.51 12.54
C PRO A 14 -13.68 -0.93 11.12
N GLN A 15 -12.53 -0.47 10.62
CA GLN A 15 -12.38 0.06 9.27
C GLN A 15 -12.69 -1.00 8.21
N LEU A 16 -12.14 -2.21 8.36
CA LEU A 16 -12.40 -3.34 7.44
C LEU A 16 -13.88 -3.73 7.40
N ALA A 17 -14.53 -3.80 8.57
CA ALA A 17 -15.96 -4.12 8.67
C ALA A 17 -16.83 -3.05 7.98
N ARG A 18 -16.51 -1.76 8.15
CA ARG A 18 -17.21 -0.67 7.45
C ARG A 18 -17.04 -0.76 5.93
N VAL A 19 -15.81 -0.91 5.46
CA VAL A 19 -15.51 -0.95 4.01
C VAL A 19 -16.21 -2.13 3.33
N THR A 20 -16.26 -3.28 3.99
CA THR A 20 -16.91 -4.49 3.48
C THR A 20 -18.43 -4.54 3.72
N GLY A 21 -18.97 -3.65 4.58
CA GLY A 21 -20.36 -3.73 5.04
C GLY A 21 -20.64 -4.94 5.93
N THR A 22 -19.61 -5.49 6.56
CA THR A 22 -19.71 -6.70 7.38
C THR A 22 -20.26 -6.36 8.76
N VAL A 23 -21.37 -6.99 9.15
CA VAL A 23 -21.89 -6.92 10.51
C VAL A 23 -21.07 -7.85 11.41
N LEU A 24 -20.54 -7.31 12.51
CA LEU A 24 -19.74 -8.06 13.47
C LEU A 24 -20.58 -8.54 14.66
N SER A 25 -20.26 -9.71 15.20
CA SER A 25 -20.85 -10.25 16.43
C SER A 25 -19.80 -10.80 17.38
N TRP A 26 -20.01 -10.62 18.69
CA TRP A 26 -19.13 -11.10 19.75
C TRP A 26 -19.90 -11.35 21.05
N ARG A 27 -19.21 -11.86 22.08
CA ARG A 27 -19.80 -12.22 23.38
C ARG A 27 -20.55 -11.06 24.05
N ARG A 28 -20.03 -9.84 23.94
CA ARG A 28 -20.61 -8.62 24.51
C ARG A 28 -20.95 -7.61 23.42
N SER A 29 -22.02 -6.84 23.62
CA SER A 29 -22.34 -5.72 22.74
C SER A 29 -21.26 -4.62 22.88
N LEU A 30 -20.62 -4.23 21.78
CA LEU A 30 -19.55 -3.23 21.79
C LEU A 30 -19.76 -2.13 20.73
N THR A 31 -19.23 -0.94 21.01
CA THR A 31 -18.75 0.00 20.00
C THR A 31 -17.23 -0.17 19.92
N LEU A 32 -16.75 -0.86 18.89
CA LEU A 32 -15.32 -1.12 18.68
C LEU A 32 -14.71 0.01 17.86
N ILE A 33 -13.63 0.61 18.36
CA ILE A 33 -13.00 1.81 17.79
C ILE A 33 -11.58 1.48 17.33
N GLY A 34 -11.26 1.77 16.06
CA GLY A 34 -9.95 1.57 15.46
C GLY A 34 -9.01 2.76 15.64
N PRO A 35 -7.70 2.59 15.39
CA PRO A 35 -6.71 3.65 15.52
C PRO A 35 -6.92 4.80 14.50
N ASP A 36 -7.54 4.52 13.36
CA ASP A 36 -7.96 5.52 12.36
C ASP A 36 -9.12 6.41 12.86
N GLY A 37 -9.80 6.01 13.93
CA GLY A 37 -10.99 6.65 14.48
C GLY A 37 -12.31 6.05 13.97
N SER A 38 -12.27 5.04 13.10
CA SER A 38 -13.49 4.33 12.70
C SER A 38 -14.11 3.60 13.89
N ALA A 39 -15.44 3.53 13.91
CA ALA A 39 -16.19 2.86 14.98
C ALA A 39 -17.29 1.96 14.42
N VAL A 40 -17.40 0.72 14.89
CA VAL A 40 -18.48 -0.20 14.47
C VAL A 40 -19.22 -0.77 15.66
N ARG A 41 -20.52 -0.98 15.48
CA ARG A 41 -21.32 -1.71 16.45
C ARG A 41 -21.10 -3.21 16.26
N VAL A 42 -20.64 -3.88 17.30
CA VAL A 42 -20.53 -5.33 17.40
C VAL A 42 -21.73 -5.85 18.17
N LEU A 43 -22.48 -6.78 17.56
CA LEU A 43 -23.67 -7.39 18.16
C LEU A 43 -23.26 -8.38 19.26
N GLY A 44 -23.90 -8.34 20.42
CA GLY A 44 -23.61 -9.27 21.51
C GLY A 44 -24.61 -9.11 22.66
N GLN A 45 -24.34 -9.80 23.78
CA GLN A 45 -25.20 -9.73 24.96
C GLN A 45 -24.86 -8.54 25.87
N GLY A 46 -25.86 -8.06 26.61
CA GLY A 46 -25.71 -7.00 27.61
C GLY A 46 -25.73 -5.57 27.05
N GLU A 47 -25.49 -4.60 27.94
CA GLU A 47 -25.42 -3.18 27.59
C GLU A 47 -24.21 -2.87 26.69
N PRO A 48 -24.34 -1.99 25.68
CA PRO A 48 -23.23 -1.60 24.82
C PRO A 48 -22.07 -0.94 25.59
N MET A 49 -20.86 -1.47 25.41
CA MET A 49 -19.62 -0.88 25.96
C MET A 49 -18.73 -0.30 24.86
N ASN A 50 -17.92 0.71 25.16
CA ASN A 50 -16.89 1.19 24.23
C ASN A 50 -15.59 0.39 24.43
N ALA A 51 -14.96 -0.03 23.33
CA ALA A 51 -13.68 -0.73 23.35
C ALA A 51 -12.77 -0.23 22.22
N LEU A 52 -11.47 -0.14 22.50
CA LEU A 52 -10.47 0.07 21.45
C LEU A 52 -10.07 -1.29 20.87
N ALA A 53 -9.83 -1.34 19.57
CA ALA A 53 -9.17 -2.47 18.93
C ALA A 53 -7.63 -2.36 19.10
N PRO A 54 -6.89 -3.49 19.18
CA PRO A 54 -7.39 -4.86 19.09
C PRO A 54 -8.04 -5.32 20.41
N LEU A 55 -8.89 -6.35 20.34
CA LEU A 55 -9.52 -6.95 21.53
C LEU A 55 -8.57 -7.92 22.24
N GLN A 56 -7.55 -8.43 21.55
CA GLN A 56 -6.47 -9.26 22.08
C GLN A 56 -5.14 -8.85 21.43
N GLU A 57 -4.07 -8.81 22.22
CA GLU A 57 -2.72 -8.55 21.71
C GLU A 57 -2.20 -9.82 21.01
N ILE A 58 -2.44 -9.93 19.71
CA ILE A 58 -1.98 -11.02 18.85
C ILE A 58 -1.20 -10.40 17.70
N GLN A 59 0.04 -10.87 17.47
CA GLN A 59 0.81 -10.44 16.31
C GLN A 59 0.25 -11.09 15.04
N ILE A 60 -0.09 -10.26 14.06
CA ILE A 60 -0.57 -10.71 12.74
C ILE A 60 0.44 -10.26 11.70
N PRO A 61 1.26 -11.17 11.15
CA PRO A 61 2.18 -10.82 10.08
C PRO A 61 1.36 -10.46 8.84
N TRP A 62 1.36 -9.18 8.47
CA TRP A 62 0.62 -8.67 7.33
C TRP A 62 1.53 -7.92 6.37
N THR A 63 1.20 -8.00 5.07
CA THR A 63 1.83 -7.21 4.01
C THR A 63 0.78 -6.67 3.06
N PHE A 64 1.19 -5.76 2.19
CA PHE A 64 0.33 -5.23 1.15
C PHE A 64 -0.12 -6.35 0.21
N PRO A 65 -1.37 -6.35 -0.24
CA PRO A 65 -1.83 -7.28 -1.25
C PRO A 65 -1.12 -7.03 -2.59
N LYS A 66 -0.97 -8.11 -3.36
CA LYS A 66 -0.56 -8.01 -4.76
C LYS A 66 -1.72 -7.44 -5.58
N LEU A 67 -1.43 -6.42 -6.38
CA LEU A 67 -2.42 -5.86 -7.30
C LEU A 67 -2.79 -6.86 -8.40
N ASP A 68 -4.01 -6.73 -8.92
CA ASP A 68 -4.44 -7.48 -10.10
C ASP A 68 -3.72 -6.95 -11.34
N TYR A 69 -2.74 -7.73 -11.80
CA TYR A 69 -1.92 -7.37 -12.96
C TYR A 69 -2.73 -7.44 -14.26
N ASP A 70 -3.74 -8.29 -14.36
CA ASP A 70 -4.56 -8.39 -15.56
C ASP A 70 -5.42 -7.15 -15.72
N SER A 71 -5.95 -6.62 -14.61
CA SER A 71 -6.61 -5.31 -14.59
C SER A 71 -5.68 -4.17 -15.03
N LEU A 72 -4.44 -4.14 -14.52
CA LEU A 72 -3.46 -3.12 -14.92
C LEU A 72 -3.10 -3.19 -16.41
N VAL A 73 -2.89 -4.40 -16.93
CA VAL A 73 -2.57 -4.63 -18.35
C VAL A 73 -3.76 -4.26 -19.25
N SER A 74 -4.98 -4.62 -18.84
CA SER A 74 -6.20 -4.27 -19.57
C SER A 74 -6.41 -2.75 -19.60
N MET A 75 -6.22 -2.09 -18.45
CA MET A 75 -6.28 -0.64 -18.33
C MET A 75 -5.24 0.04 -19.22
N ALA A 76 -4.01 -0.48 -19.28
CA ALA A 76 -2.97 0.03 -20.16
C ALA A 76 -3.37 -0.05 -21.64
N ARG A 77 -3.85 -1.22 -22.09
CA ARG A 77 -4.25 -1.46 -23.49
C ARG A 77 -5.40 -0.56 -23.95
N ASP A 78 -6.39 -0.35 -23.09
CA ASP A 78 -7.57 0.44 -23.42
C ASP A 78 -7.30 1.96 -23.43
N LEU A 79 -6.44 2.44 -22.52
CA LEU A 79 -6.19 3.86 -22.34
C LEU A 79 -5.03 4.39 -23.18
N ILE A 80 -4.00 3.57 -23.42
CA ILE A 80 -2.75 3.99 -24.07
C ILE A 80 -2.61 3.27 -25.42
N PRO A 81 -2.39 4.00 -26.53
CA PRO A 81 -2.04 3.37 -27.80
C PRO A 81 -0.72 2.57 -27.66
N CYS A 82 -0.83 1.25 -27.78
CA CYS A 82 0.29 0.32 -27.84
C CYS A 82 0.41 -0.30 -29.23
N GLY A 83 1.66 -0.56 -29.66
CA GLY A 83 1.98 -1.45 -30.77
C GLY A 83 2.34 -2.86 -30.27
N GLU A 84 2.67 -3.73 -31.23
CA GLU A 84 3.29 -5.03 -30.94
C GLU A 84 4.65 -4.84 -30.27
N GLY A 85 4.96 -5.66 -29.27
CA GLY A 85 6.27 -5.67 -28.62
C GLY A 85 6.21 -5.58 -27.09
N ARG A 86 7.39 -5.73 -26.48
CA ARG A 86 7.54 -5.73 -25.02
C ARG A 86 7.50 -4.32 -24.46
N GLY A 87 6.66 -4.11 -23.46
CA GLY A 87 6.63 -2.93 -22.62
C GLY A 87 6.79 -3.25 -21.15
N PHE A 88 7.01 -2.22 -20.35
CA PHE A 88 7.04 -2.29 -18.90
C PHE A 88 6.06 -1.31 -18.25
N LEU A 89 5.64 -1.61 -17.03
CA LEU A 89 4.87 -0.70 -16.17
C LEU A 89 5.45 -0.70 -14.77
N ASN A 90 5.79 0.48 -14.26
CA ASN A 90 5.97 0.71 -12.83
C ASN A 90 4.59 0.93 -12.18
N PRO A 91 4.05 -0.02 -11.39
CA PRO A 91 2.76 0.18 -10.73
C PRO A 91 2.86 1.07 -9.48
N SER A 92 4.06 1.39 -9.01
CA SER A 92 4.28 2.15 -7.78
C SER A 92 3.84 3.61 -7.95
N PRO A 93 3.24 4.23 -6.92
CA PRO A 93 2.87 5.65 -6.95
C PRO A 93 4.05 6.60 -6.68
N TRP A 94 5.28 6.08 -6.66
CA TRP A 94 6.53 6.81 -6.48
C TRP A 94 7.59 6.38 -7.50
N GLU A 95 8.69 7.13 -7.53
CA GLU A 95 9.89 6.74 -8.26
C GLU A 95 10.55 5.51 -7.63
N ARG A 96 10.91 4.53 -8.44
CA ARG A 96 11.63 3.33 -8.01
C ARG A 96 12.86 3.08 -8.88
N ALA A 97 13.90 2.53 -8.28
CA ALA A 97 14.99 1.92 -9.03
C ALA A 97 14.50 0.59 -9.64
N ALA A 98 14.94 0.32 -10.86
CA ALA A 98 14.72 -0.94 -11.54
C ALA A 98 15.94 -1.26 -12.41
N ILE A 99 16.19 -2.54 -12.65
CA ILE A 99 17.20 -2.98 -13.61
C ILE A 99 16.48 -3.22 -14.93
N LEU A 100 16.76 -2.39 -15.94
CA LEU A 100 16.28 -2.58 -17.31
C LEU A 100 17.47 -2.84 -18.23
N ASP A 101 17.46 -3.97 -18.93
CA ASP A 101 18.56 -4.42 -19.82
C ASP A 101 19.94 -4.40 -19.14
N GLY A 102 19.97 -4.83 -17.88
CA GLY A 102 21.19 -4.86 -17.06
C GLY A 102 21.68 -3.49 -16.58
N LYS A 103 20.93 -2.41 -16.81
CA LYS A 103 21.25 -1.05 -16.32
C LYS A 103 20.27 -0.62 -15.25
N GLU A 104 20.79 -0.02 -14.19
CA GLU A 104 19.96 0.63 -13.19
C GLU A 104 19.34 1.90 -13.78
N VAL A 105 18.01 1.98 -13.69
CA VAL A 105 17.22 3.12 -14.16
C VAL A 105 16.19 3.51 -13.10
N THR A 106 15.91 4.80 -13.01
CA THR A 106 14.81 5.31 -12.19
C THR A 106 13.54 5.36 -13.03
N LEU A 107 12.50 4.64 -12.62
CA LEU A 107 11.17 4.69 -13.21
C LEU A 107 10.28 5.64 -12.43
N GLY A 108 9.59 6.54 -13.13
CA GLY A 108 8.61 7.46 -12.58
C GLY A 108 7.33 6.75 -12.13
N PRO A 109 6.47 7.44 -11.34
CA PRO A 109 5.24 6.86 -10.80
C PRO A 109 4.27 6.49 -11.93
N GLY A 110 3.80 5.24 -11.93
CA GLY A 110 2.94 4.74 -13.00
C GLY A 110 3.60 4.65 -14.38
N GLU A 111 4.92 4.89 -14.49
CA GLU A 111 5.61 5.00 -15.79
C GLU A 111 5.45 3.72 -16.59
N MET A 112 4.95 3.92 -17.81
CA MET A 112 4.97 2.91 -18.86
C MET A 112 6.01 3.26 -19.91
N GLY A 113 6.74 2.25 -20.37
CA GLY A 113 7.71 2.39 -21.45
C GLY A 113 7.81 1.12 -22.29
N GLY A 114 8.59 1.21 -23.36
CA GLY A 114 8.84 0.09 -24.27
C GLY A 114 10.28 -0.40 -24.20
N ASP A 115 10.47 -1.61 -24.73
CA ASP A 115 11.75 -2.15 -25.18
C ASP A 115 12.81 -2.31 -24.08
N ALA A 116 12.44 -3.04 -23.02
CA ALA A 116 13.35 -3.34 -21.92
C ALA A 116 13.03 -4.68 -21.23
N GLU A 117 14.06 -5.42 -20.86
CA GLU A 117 13.99 -6.61 -20.01
C GLU A 117 14.22 -6.24 -18.54
N ILE A 118 13.33 -6.71 -17.66
CA ILE A 118 13.39 -6.42 -16.23
C ILE A 118 14.34 -7.43 -15.56
N GLY A 119 15.39 -6.93 -14.93
CA GLY A 119 16.31 -7.75 -14.13
C GLY A 119 15.74 -8.06 -12.74
N GLU A 120 16.18 -9.19 -12.18
CA GLU A 120 15.85 -9.59 -10.81
C GLU A 120 16.86 -9.03 -9.80
N GLU A 121 16.36 -8.52 -8.67
CA GLU A 121 17.18 -8.29 -7.47
C GLU A 121 17.01 -9.46 -6.51
N ARG A 122 18.12 -10.08 -6.09
CA ARG A 122 18.11 -11.16 -5.09
C ARG A 122 18.38 -10.60 -3.69
N GLY A 123 17.58 -11.01 -2.71
CA GLY A 123 17.84 -10.71 -1.31
C GLY A 123 18.71 -11.77 -0.63
N VAL A 124 18.93 -11.61 0.69
CA VAL A 124 19.64 -12.61 1.52
C VAL A 124 18.66 -13.40 2.38
N SER A 125 19.04 -14.58 2.85
CA SER A 125 18.17 -15.43 3.69
C SER A 125 18.32 -15.19 5.21
N SER A 126 19.40 -14.52 5.61
CA SER A 126 19.64 -14.25 7.03
C SER A 126 20.46 -12.99 7.20
N ILE A 127 20.16 -12.24 8.24
CA ILE A 127 20.93 -11.08 8.67
C ILE A 127 21.30 -11.29 10.14
N LYS A 128 22.58 -11.14 10.48
CA LYS A 128 23.04 -11.03 11.86
C LYS A 128 23.96 -9.82 11.97
N LEU A 129 23.60 -8.88 12.82
CA LEU A 129 24.30 -7.61 12.95
C LEU A 129 24.32 -7.16 14.42
N TYR A 130 25.49 -6.80 14.93
CA TYR A 130 25.58 -6.00 16.16
C TYR A 130 25.32 -4.53 15.81
N THR A 131 24.21 -3.99 16.30
CA THR A 131 23.78 -2.61 16.05
C THR A 131 24.39 -1.62 17.04
N GLY A 132 24.78 -2.11 18.24
CA GLY A 132 25.21 -1.26 19.36
C GLY A 132 24.08 -0.45 19.97
N PHE A 133 22.82 -0.78 19.66
CA PHE A 133 21.66 -0.11 20.24
C PHE A 133 21.23 -0.76 21.55
N TYR A 134 20.70 0.05 22.46
CA TYR A 134 19.94 -0.40 23.61
C TYR A 134 18.68 0.46 23.70
N ASN A 135 17.53 -0.12 24.08
CA ASN A 135 16.22 0.54 24.08
C ASN A 135 15.87 1.20 22.73
N VAL A 136 15.53 0.38 21.73
CA VAL A 136 15.17 0.88 20.39
C VAL A 136 13.68 1.20 20.31
N HIS A 137 13.33 2.23 19.54
CA HIS A 137 11.97 2.38 19.05
C HIS A 137 11.72 1.40 17.92
N LEU A 138 10.59 0.71 17.96
CA LEU A 138 10.24 -0.31 16.99
C LEU A 138 9.01 0.11 16.18
N TYR A 139 9.17 0.07 14.86
CA TYR A 139 8.08 0.25 13.92
C TYR A 139 7.88 -1.02 13.12
N HIS A 140 6.65 -1.47 12.95
CA HIS A 140 6.34 -2.59 12.05
C HIS A 140 5.05 -2.35 11.29
N LEU A 141 4.88 -3.13 10.22
CA LEU A 141 3.67 -3.10 9.44
C LEU A 141 2.59 -3.92 10.16
N ASN A 142 1.51 -3.25 10.53
CA ASN A 142 0.27 -3.85 11.01
C ASN A 142 -0.77 -3.75 9.87
N PRO A 143 -1.87 -4.54 9.83
CA PRO A 143 -2.87 -4.38 8.79
C PRO A 143 -3.32 -2.93 8.64
N LEU A 144 -3.05 -2.38 7.45
CA LEU A 144 -3.43 -1.04 7.00
C LEU A 144 -2.68 0.16 7.62
N TYR A 145 -1.72 -0.02 8.52
CA TYR A 145 -0.93 1.11 9.05
C TYR A 145 0.44 0.70 9.62
N ILE A 146 1.34 1.67 9.83
CA ILE A 146 2.63 1.42 10.49
C ILE A 146 2.46 1.69 11.98
N GLN A 147 2.63 0.65 12.80
CA GLN A 147 2.53 0.73 14.25
C GLN A 147 3.87 1.08 14.88
N ASP A 148 3.86 1.98 15.85
CA ASP A 148 4.95 2.23 16.78
C ASP A 148 4.68 1.42 18.05
N LEU A 149 5.51 0.41 18.33
CA LEU A 149 5.41 -0.42 19.53
C LEU A 149 6.12 0.23 20.74
N GLY A 150 6.65 1.44 20.58
CA GLY A 150 7.39 2.15 21.61
C GLY A 150 8.81 1.64 21.77
N GLN A 151 9.39 1.92 22.94
CA GLN A 151 10.76 1.54 23.28
C GLN A 151 10.81 0.13 23.86
N ALA A 152 11.72 -0.69 23.34
CA ALA A 152 11.98 -2.03 23.88
C ALA A 152 13.48 -2.37 23.87
N SER A 153 13.93 -3.06 24.92
CA SER A 153 15.28 -3.61 25.02
C SER A 153 15.42 -5.00 24.40
N SER A 154 14.32 -5.75 24.33
CA SER A 154 14.24 -7.07 23.70
C SER A 154 12.94 -7.23 22.94
N ILE A 155 13.01 -7.83 21.76
CA ILE A 155 11.90 -7.92 20.80
C ILE A 155 11.98 -9.26 20.07
N LYS A 156 10.84 -9.94 19.99
CA LYS A 156 10.62 -11.07 19.08
C LYS A 156 9.35 -10.85 18.31
N LEU A 157 9.43 -10.84 16.98
CA LEU A 157 8.26 -10.64 16.13
C LEU A 157 8.40 -11.34 14.79
N LYS A 158 7.26 -11.64 14.19
CA LYS A 158 7.15 -12.07 12.80
C LYS A 158 6.53 -10.96 11.95
N SER A 159 7.21 -10.53 10.90
CA SER A 159 6.76 -9.41 10.06
C SER A 159 7.30 -9.48 8.64
N TYR A 160 6.77 -8.64 7.74
CA TYR A 160 7.32 -8.39 6.41
C TYR A 160 8.17 -7.12 6.36
N LEU A 161 8.04 -6.28 7.38
CA LEU A 161 8.67 -4.97 7.49
C LEU A 161 8.87 -4.63 8.96
N THR A 162 10.10 -4.28 9.30
CA THR A 162 10.44 -3.78 10.63
C THR A 162 11.50 -2.69 10.51
N SER A 163 11.33 -1.61 11.27
CA SER A 163 12.34 -0.58 11.44
C SER A 163 12.68 -0.42 12.91
N LEU A 164 13.98 -0.45 13.23
CA LEU A 164 14.52 -0.10 14.54
C LEU A 164 15.10 1.31 14.46
N GLN A 165 14.75 2.16 15.43
CA GLN A 165 15.28 3.52 15.52
C GLN A 165 15.99 3.75 16.87
N ASN A 166 17.21 4.27 16.80
CA ASN A 166 17.91 4.89 17.93
C ASN A 166 18.71 6.09 17.40
N THR A 167 20.04 6.01 17.36
CA THR A 167 20.90 7.04 16.75
C THR A 167 20.77 7.11 15.24
N PHE A 168 20.39 5.99 14.61
CA PHE A 168 20.04 5.88 13.20
C PHE A 168 18.95 4.82 13.02
N GLY A 169 18.34 4.78 11.83
CA GLY A 169 17.32 3.81 11.45
C GLY A 169 17.92 2.55 10.81
N ILE A 170 17.46 1.37 11.22
CA ILE A 170 17.72 0.10 10.55
C ILE A 170 16.38 -0.47 10.11
N THR A 171 16.16 -0.52 8.80
CA THR A 171 14.94 -1.07 8.21
C THR A 171 15.23 -2.41 7.55
N VAL A 172 14.40 -3.41 7.84
CA VAL A 172 14.42 -4.72 7.20
C VAL A 172 13.08 -4.97 6.54
N VAL A 173 13.10 -5.37 5.28
CA VAL A 173 11.91 -5.71 4.50
C VAL A 173 12.10 -7.02 3.75
N SER A 174 11.00 -7.70 3.46
CA SER A 174 10.98 -8.90 2.64
C SER A 174 9.66 -9.05 1.88
N ARG A 175 9.68 -9.89 0.84
CA ARG A 175 8.49 -10.39 0.14
C ARG A 175 7.74 -11.47 0.95
N SER A 176 8.41 -12.12 1.90
CA SER A 176 7.86 -13.17 2.77
C SER A 176 7.96 -12.78 4.25
N PRO A 177 7.12 -13.31 5.15
CA PRO A 177 7.31 -13.06 6.58
C PRO A 177 8.68 -13.56 7.03
N PHE A 178 9.37 -12.75 7.83
CA PHE A 178 10.61 -13.09 8.51
C PHE A 178 10.42 -13.08 10.02
N ASP A 179 11.24 -13.86 10.71
CA ASP A 179 11.37 -13.83 12.16
C ASP A 179 12.50 -12.87 12.52
N LEU A 180 12.21 -11.91 13.40
CA LEU A 180 13.15 -10.92 13.90
C LEU A 180 13.29 -11.07 15.40
N GLU A 181 14.55 -11.11 15.85
CA GLU A 181 14.96 -11.08 17.24
C GLU A 181 15.93 -9.92 17.43
N PHE A 182 15.64 -9.05 18.41
CA PHE A 182 16.55 -8.00 18.86
C PHE A 182 16.74 -8.14 20.36
N GLU A 183 17.98 -8.25 20.82
CA GLU A 183 18.32 -8.36 22.24
C GLU A 183 19.76 -7.88 22.45
N ASP A 184 20.00 -7.07 23.50
CA ASP A 184 21.33 -6.60 23.90
C ASP A 184 22.18 -6.01 22.75
N GLY A 185 21.53 -5.30 21.82
CA GLY A 185 22.19 -4.67 20.67
C GLY A 185 22.53 -5.63 19.53
N GLU A 186 22.16 -6.90 19.60
CA GLU A 186 22.20 -7.83 18.48
C GLU A 186 20.85 -7.86 17.75
N LEU A 187 20.89 -7.68 16.43
CA LEU A 187 19.78 -7.94 15.52
C LEU A 187 20.01 -9.26 14.78
N LYS A 188 19.05 -10.18 14.87
CA LYS A 188 18.99 -11.43 14.10
C LYS A 188 17.70 -11.45 13.31
N VAL A 189 17.79 -11.70 12.01
CA VAL A 189 16.63 -11.86 11.12
C VAL A 189 16.80 -13.11 10.27
N GLN A 190 15.76 -13.94 10.22
CA GLN A 190 15.71 -15.16 9.41
C GLN A 190 14.47 -15.12 8.50
N GLY A 191 14.66 -15.36 7.20
CA GLY A 191 13.57 -15.31 6.21
C GLY A 191 14.05 -15.50 4.77
N GLY A 192 13.20 -15.25 3.79
CA GLY A 192 13.58 -15.18 2.38
C GLY A 192 13.76 -13.74 1.91
N ASP A 193 14.57 -13.49 0.87
CA ASP A 193 14.67 -12.20 0.16
C ASP A 193 14.77 -10.96 1.05
N LEU A 194 15.53 -11.04 2.14
CA LEU A 194 15.70 -9.95 3.08
C LEU A 194 16.52 -8.82 2.45
N LYS A 195 16.06 -7.58 2.66
CA LYS A 195 16.82 -6.36 2.36
C LYS A 195 16.98 -5.54 3.63
N LEU A 196 18.21 -5.15 3.94
CA LEU A 196 18.54 -4.27 5.07
C LEU A 196 18.99 -2.90 4.57
N ILE A 197 18.42 -1.85 5.15
CA ILE A 197 18.73 -0.47 4.82
C ILE A 197 19.03 0.28 6.11
N LYS A 198 20.13 1.04 6.08
CA LYS A 198 20.49 1.99 7.14
C LYS A 198 20.18 3.40 6.65
N SER A 199 19.56 4.20 7.50
CA SER A 199 19.19 5.60 7.20
C SER A 199 19.32 6.47 8.46
N ASN A 200 19.27 7.80 8.35
CA ASN A 200 19.40 8.66 9.54
C ASN A 200 18.17 8.52 10.46
N ASP A 201 16.99 8.39 9.87
CA ASP A 201 15.74 8.07 10.55
C ASP A 201 14.98 6.97 9.83
N TRP A 202 14.12 6.24 10.53
CA TRP A 202 13.31 5.17 9.94
C TRP A 202 12.41 5.65 8.80
N LYS A 203 11.90 6.90 8.86
CA LYS A 203 11.03 7.44 7.79
C LYS A 203 11.79 7.70 6.50
N GLU A 204 13.10 8.00 6.59
CA GLU A 204 13.95 8.27 5.44
C GLU A 204 14.10 7.02 4.54
N ALA A 205 14.16 5.83 5.15
CA ALA A 205 14.15 4.56 4.43
C ALA A 205 12.83 4.30 3.67
N LYS A 206 11.75 5.03 3.99
CA LYS A 206 10.41 4.86 3.39
C LYS A 206 9.96 3.39 3.41
N PRO A 207 9.92 2.74 4.58
CA PRO A 207 9.79 1.29 4.69
C PRO A 207 8.54 0.75 4.01
N HIS A 208 7.40 1.45 4.11
CA HIS A 208 6.17 1.06 3.42
C HIS A 208 6.33 0.94 1.90
N ARG A 209 7.15 1.80 1.28
CA ARG A 209 7.39 1.75 -0.16
C ARG A 209 8.13 0.49 -0.54
N LEU A 210 9.15 0.17 0.23
CA LEU A 210 9.97 -1.01 0.01
C LEU A 210 9.19 -2.30 0.20
N ALA A 211 8.32 -2.38 1.22
CA ALA A 211 7.43 -3.53 1.40
C ALA A 211 6.33 -3.62 0.35
N TRP A 212 5.84 -2.48 -0.14
CA TRP A 212 4.87 -2.49 -1.24
C TRP A 212 5.52 -2.94 -2.55
N ASP A 213 6.70 -2.41 -2.87
CA ASP A 213 7.48 -2.73 -4.07
C ASP A 213 7.97 -4.18 -4.08
N SER A 214 8.23 -4.79 -2.91
CA SER A 214 8.62 -6.21 -2.81
C SER A 214 7.49 -7.17 -3.19
N ILE A 215 6.23 -6.74 -3.03
CA ILE A 215 5.05 -7.51 -3.46
C ILE A 215 4.62 -7.12 -4.88
N ASN A 216 4.72 -5.84 -5.23
CA ASN A 216 4.26 -5.27 -6.49
C ASN A 216 5.43 -4.87 -7.40
N GLU A 217 5.93 -5.85 -8.16
CA GLU A 217 7.05 -5.67 -9.09
C GLU A 217 6.72 -4.81 -10.31
N VAL A 218 7.76 -4.35 -11.00
CA VAL A 218 7.60 -3.79 -12.35
C VAL A 218 7.06 -4.90 -13.26
N LEU A 219 6.03 -4.60 -14.03
CA LEU A 219 5.39 -5.57 -14.90
C LEU A 219 6.04 -5.56 -16.27
N THR A 220 6.23 -6.74 -16.86
CA THR A 220 6.42 -6.89 -18.31
C THR A 220 5.07 -7.16 -18.96
N MET A 221 4.80 -6.52 -20.08
CA MET A 221 3.56 -6.72 -20.84
C MET A 221 3.81 -6.73 -22.34
N ASP A 222 2.92 -7.41 -23.07
CA ASP A 222 2.84 -7.34 -24.53
C ASP A 222 1.94 -6.15 -24.92
N CYS A 223 2.55 -4.96 -24.84
CA CYS A 223 1.97 -3.63 -25.09
C CYS A 223 3.15 -2.67 -25.15
N GLN A 224 3.64 -2.32 -26.35
CA GLN A 224 4.71 -1.33 -26.48
C GLN A 224 4.10 0.08 -26.62
N PRO A 225 4.10 0.93 -25.58
CA PRO A 225 3.48 2.24 -25.65
C PRO A 225 4.27 3.16 -26.59
N LYS A 226 3.56 3.93 -27.43
CA LYS A 226 4.19 4.92 -28.34
C LYS A 226 4.92 6.03 -27.59
N TYR A 227 4.50 6.31 -26.36
CA TYR A 227 4.99 7.40 -25.52
C TYR A 227 5.26 6.89 -24.11
N ARG A 228 6.29 7.41 -23.46
CA ARG A 228 6.46 7.20 -22.01
C ARG A 228 5.46 8.07 -21.26
N VAL A 229 4.46 7.44 -20.67
CA VAL A 229 3.36 8.10 -19.96
C VAL A 229 3.07 7.37 -18.66
N SER A 230 2.43 8.05 -17.71
CA SER A 230 1.97 7.42 -16.48
C SER A 230 0.58 6.80 -16.67
N LEU A 231 0.44 5.50 -16.38
CA LEU A 231 -0.87 4.83 -16.34
C LEU A 231 -1.71 5.27 -15.15
N LEU A 232 -1.05 5.44 -14.01
CA LEU A 232 -1.66 5.74 -12.72
C LEU A 232 -0.65 6.54 -11.89
N LYS A 233 -0.99 7.78 -11.55
CA LYS A 233 -0.19 8.57 -10.60
C LYS A 233 -1.06 8.98 -9.42
N ILE A 234 -0.60 8.71 -8.21
CA ILE A 234 -1.28 9.04 -6.97
C ILE A 234 -0.40 9.99 -6.16
N GLU A 235 -0.95 11.13 -5.76
CA GLU A 235 -0.30 12.09 -4.87
C GLU A 235 -1.17 12.31 -3.63
N PRO A 236 -0.62 12.50 -2.42
CA PRO A 236 0.79 12.35 -2.05
C PRO A 236 1.24 10.88 -2.04
N SER A 237 2.55 10.66 -2.04
CA SER A 237 3.18 9.33 -2.04
C SER A 237 3.00 8.51 -0.74
N SER A 238 2.27 9.03 0.23
CA SER A 238 1.80 8.30 1.41
C SER A 238 0.49 7.54 1.16
N VAL A 239 -0.18 7.81 0.02
CA VAL A 239 -1.38 7.10 -0.41
C VAL A 239 -0.98 6.10 -1.48
N LEU A 240 -1.35 4.84 -1.28
CA LEU A 240 -1.01 3.75 -2.19
C LEU A 240 -2.23 2.90 -2.54
N PRO A 241 -2.22 2.25 -3.71
CA PRO A 241 -3.25 1.30 -4.07
C PRO A 241 -3.02 -0.04 -3.37
N VAL A 242 -4.07 -0.57 -2.73
CA VAL A 242 -4.12 -1.94 -2.18
C VAL A 242 -5.12 -2.83 -2.93
N TYR A 243 -5.86 -2.26 -3.86
CA TYR A 243 -6.79 -2.99 -4.71
C TYR A 243 -6.97 -2.20 -6.00
N ILE A 244 -6.97 -2.90 -7.13
CA ILE A 244 -7.31 -2.35 -8.44
C ILE A 244 -8.09 -3.43 -9.17
N ARG A 245 -9.24 -3.06 -9.72
CA ARG A 245 -9.99 -3.84 -10.70
C ARG A 245 -10.35 -2.95 -11.87
N TYR A 246 -10.23 -3.48 -13.08
CA TYR A 246 -10.54 -2.74 -14.30
C TYR A 246 -11.29 -3.60 -15.30
N GLU A 247 -12.40 -3.08 -15.83
CA GLU A 247 -13.23 -3.74 -16.83
C GLU A 247 -14.02 -2.69 -17.63
N ASP A 248 -14.00 -2.75 -18.96
CA ASP A 248 -14.78 -1.88 -19.86
C ASP A 248 -14.74 -0.38 -19.52
N PHE A 249 -13.52 0.18 -19.41
CA PHE A 249 -13.31 1.58 -19.01
C PHE A 249 -13.84 1.97 -17.62
N LYS A 250 -14.08 1.00 -16.74
CA LYS A 250 -14.44 1.23 -15.33
C LYS A 250 -13.33 0.74 -14.44
N ALA A 251 -12.82 1.62 -13.59
CA ALA A 251 -11.78 1.32 -12.63
C ALA A 251 -12.36 1.36 -11.21
N GLU A 252 -12.08 0.34 -10.41
CA GLU A 252 -12.33 0.33 -8.97
C GLU A 252 -10.98 0.25 -8.25
N LEU A 253 -10.72 1.17 -7.33
CA LEU A 253 -9.46 1.27 -6.60
C LEU A 253 -9.70 1.27 -5.09
N GLY A 254 -8.90 0.52 -4.34
CA GLY A 254 -8.76 0.67 -2.89
C GLY A 254 -7.50 1.46 -2.59
N LEU A 255 -7.66 2.66 -2.02
CA LEU A 255 -6.56 3.57 -1.70
C LEU A 255 -6.35 3.65 -0.19
N LEU A 256 -5.15 3.32 0.26
CA LEU A 256 -4.76 3.36 1.66
C LEU A 256 -3.87 4.57 1.93
N ASN A 257 -4.24 5.41 2.89
CA ASN A 257 -3.39 6.48 3.41
C ASN A 257 -2.54 5.96 4.58
N LEU A 258 -1.22 5.99 4.47
CA LEU A 258 -0.32 5.57 5.55
C LEU A 258 0.10 6.70 6.50
N ASN A 259 -0.41 7.93 6.31
CA ASN A 259 -0.16 9.01 7.26
C ASN A 259 -1.09 8.94 8.47
N ASP A 260 -0.59 9.44 9.59
CA ASP A 260 -1.29 9.71 10.85
C ASP A 260 -2.24 10.92 10.80
N ARG A 261 -2.37 11.55 9.63
CA ARG A 261 -3.25 12.69 9.36
C ARG A 261 -4.12 12.46 8.13
N PRO A 262 -5.33 13.04 8.07
CA PRO A 262 -6.14 13.03 6.87
C PRO A 262 -5.42 13.75 5.71
N VAL A 263 -5.67 13.29 4.49
CA VAL A 263 -5.09 13.83 3.26
C VAL A 263 -6.14 13.95 2.17
N ILE A 264 -5.93 14.88 1.23
CA ILE A 264 -6.63 14.88 -0.05
C ILE A 264 -5.68 14.26 -1.07
N SER A 265 -6.00 13.05 -1.51
CA SER A 265 -5.24 12.38 -2.55
C SER A 265 -5.71 12.83 -3.93
N THR A 266 -4.79 13.16 -4.83
CA THR A 266 -5.10 13.38 -6.24
C THR A 266 -4.67 12.17 -7.05
N LEU A 267 -5.63 11.57 -7.73
CA LEU A 267 -5.39 10.51 -8.70
C LEU A 267 -5.37 11.11 -10.10
N TYR A 268 -4.30 10.85 -10.86
CA TYR A 268 -4.15 11.26 -12.26
C TYR A 268 -4.15 10.03 -13.16
N LEU A 269 -4.87 10.14 -14.28
CA LEU A 269 -5.03 9.08 -15.27
C LEU A 269 -4.71 9.58 -16.69
N PRO A 270 -4.24 8.73 -17.61
CA PRO A 270 -4.14 9.03 -19.04
C PRO A 270 -5.51 8.86 -19.73
N ALA A 271 -6.58 9.27 -19.06
CA ALA A 271 -7.97 9.09 -19.48
C ALA A 271 -8.78 10.36 -19.22
N ARG A 272 -9.90 10.52 -19.93
CA ARG A 272 -10.95 11.45 -19.54
C ARG A 272 -11.82 10.78 -18.47
N ILE A 273 -11.95 11.41 -17.32
CA ILE A 273 -12.86 10.95 -16.26
C ILE A 273 -14.27 11.43 -16.59
N THR A 274 -15.24 10.51 -16.65
CA THR A 274 -16.65 10.84 -16.92
C THR A 274 -17.51 10.84 -15.67
N SER A 275 -17.18 9.99 -14.71
CA SER A 275 -17.77 10.00 -13.38
C SER A 275 -16.78 9.42 -12.38
N ALA A 276 -16.85 9.88 -11.14
CA ALA A 276 -16.06 9.33 -10.04
C ALA A 276 -16.91 9.30 -8.78
N LYS A 277 -16.78 8.23 -8.00
CA LYS A 277 -17.46 8.03 -6.73
C LYS A 277 -16.47 7.51 -5.70
N VAL A 278 -16.64 7.92 -4.45
CA VAL A 278 -15.92 7.37 -3.32
C VAL A 278 -16.90 6.78 -2.32
N ARG A 279 -16.54 5.66 -1.72
CA ARG A 279 -17.28 5.13 -0.59
C ARG A 279 -16.69 5.73 0.69
N ASN A 280 -17.42 6.67 1.28
CA ASN A 280 -16.96 7.38 2.47
C ASN A 280 -17.17 6.52 3.74
N PHE A 281 -16.22 6.62 4.68
CA PHE A 281 -16.10 5.73 5.85
C PHE A 281 -17.24 5.87 6.86
N ASP A 282 -17.88 7.03 6.93
CA ASP A 282 -18.86 7.31 7.98
C ASP A 282 -20.25 6.75 7.68
N GLU A 283 -20.60 6.58 6.40
CA GLU A 283 -21.94 6.16 6.01
C GLU A 283 -22.00 4.90 5.15
N GLY A 284 -20.87 4.39 4.66
CA GLY A 284 -20.82 3.22 3.78
C GLY A 284 -21.56 3.41 2.45
N LYS A 285 -21.94 4.66 2.14
CA LYS A 285 -22.61 5.08 0.89
C LYS A 285 -21.58 5.57 -0.12
N TRP A 286 -21.95 5.46 -1.38
CA TRP A 286 -21.22 6.07 -2.48
C TRP A 286 -21.58 7.55 -2.58
N GLU A 287 -20.56 8.39 -2.51
CA GLU A 287 -20.63 9.83 -2.71
C GLU A 287 -20.00 10.17 -4.07
N ASN A 288 -20.63 11.05 -4.84
CA ASN A 288 -20.04 11.52 -6.09
C ASN A 288 -18.86 12.44 -5.78
N LEU A 289 -17.75 12.26 -6.50
CA LEU A 289 -16.62 13.17 -6.47
C LEU A 289 -16.68 14.13 -7.65
N GLU A 290 -16.34 15.39 -7.41
CA GLU A 290 -16.04 16.31 -8.51
C GLU A 290 -14.75 15.88 -9.19
N SER A 291 -14.87 15.47 -10.46
CA SER A 291 -13.73 15.14 -11.31
C SER A 291 -13.35 16.34 -12.17
N GLU A 292 -12.06 16.62 -12.24
CA GLU A 292 -11.51 17.41 -13.34
C GLU A 292 -11.42 16.52 -14.60
N PHE A 293 -10.81 17.03 -15.67
CA PHE A 293 -10.75 16.31 -16.94
C PHE A 293 -10.00 14.96 -16.85
N ASP A 294 -8.83 14.94 -16.18
CA ASP A 294 -7.90 13.81 -16.14
C ASP A 294 -7.44 13.43 -14.72
N ARG A 295 -8.07 14.04 -13.71
CA ARG A 295 -7.74 13.84 -12.31
C ARG A 295 -8.96 13.97 -11.41
N VAL A 296 -8.90 13.30 -10.28
CA VAL A 296 -9.93 13.36 -9.25
C VAL A 296 -9.27 13.51 -7.88
N ARG A 297 -9.87 14.33 -7.02
CA ARG A 297 -9.42 14.55 -5.64
C ARG A 297 -10.27 13.70 -4.70
N ILE A 298 -9.62 12.96 -3.83
CA ILE A 298 -10.20 11.92 -2.99
C ILE A 298 -9.79 12.20 -1.55
N PRO A 299 -10.72 12.61 -0.67
CA PRO A 299 -10.43 12.74 0.75
C PRO A 299 -10.23 11.35 1.38
N ILE A 300 -9.17 11.21 2.17
CA ILE A 300 -8.87 9.97 2.90
C ILE A 300 -8.48 10.34 4.34
N THR A 301 -9.08 9.68 5.31
CA THR A 301 -8.80 9.89 6.75
C THR A 301 -7.39 9.41 7.11
N LYS A 302 -6.91 9.73 8.32
CA LYS A 302 -5.66 9.17 8.84
C LYS A 302 -5.75 7.64 8.82
N TRP A 303 -4.72 6.95 8.33
CA TRP A 303 -4.70 5.48 8.22
C TRP A 303 -5.88 4.85 7.43
N GLY A 304 -6.66 5.66 6.71
CA GLY A 304 -7.92 5.26 6.09
C GLY A 304 -7.75 4.53 4.76
N LEU A 305 -8.68 3.61 4.47
CA LEU A 305 -8.84 2.85 3.22
C LEU A 305 -10.09 3.27 2.42
N SER A 306 -9.94 4.09 1.40
CA SER A 306 -11.07 4.56 0.57
C SER A 306 -11.27 3.64 -0.63
N LEU A 307 -12.52 3.25 -0.91
CA LEU A 307 -12.88 2.61 -2.19
C LEU A 307 -13.36 3.68 -3.18
N VAL A 308 -12.81 3.66 -4.39
CA VAL A 308 -13.03 4.66 -5.42
C VAL A 308 -13.45 3.96 -6.70
N TYR A 309 -14.56 4.38 -7.28
CA TYR A 309 -15.05 3.89 -8.57
C TYR A 309 -14.99 5.02 -9.59
N ILE A 310 -14.43 4.76 -10.77
CA ILE A 310 -14.18 5.77 -11.81
C ILE A 310 -14.57 5.22 -13.17
N GLU A 311 -15.35 6.00 -13.91
CA GLU A 311 -15.66 5.71 -15.31
C GLU A 311 -14.80 6.58 -16.22
N LEU A 312 -14.23 5.94 -17.24
CA LEU A 312 -13.19 6.51 -18.07
C LEU A 312 -13.60 6.53 -19.54
N ARG A 313 -12.92 7.39 -20.29
CA ARG A 313 -12.84 7.32 -21.74
C ARG A 313 -11.41 7.57 -22.17
N ARG A 314 -11.01 6.95 -23.29
CA ARG A 314 -9.70 7.17 -23.88
C ARG A 314 -9.48 8.65 -24.22
N LEU A 315 -8.26 9.14 -23.96
CA LEU A 315 -7.87 10.47 -24.39
C LEU A 315 -7.62 10.53 -25.90
N LEU A 316 -7.88 11.69 -26.48
CA LEU A 316 -7.35 12.01 -27.81
C LEU A 316 -5.81 12.03 -27.76
N GLU A 317 -5.16 11.56 -28.82
CA GLU A 317 -3.70 11.42 -28.86
C GLU A 317 -2.97 12.74 -28.55
N GLN A 318 -3.49 13.88 -28.99
CA GLN A 318 -2.93 15.20 -28.70
C GLN A 318 -2.90 15.53 -27.20
N LEU A 319 -3.90 15.07 -26.44
CA LEU A 319 -3.96 15.27 -24.99
C LEU A 319 -3.05 14.28 -24.27
N LEU A 320 -2.92 13.06 -24.79
CA LEU A 320 -1.98 12.08 -24.27
C LEU A 320 -0.51 12.55 -24.42
N LYS A 321 -0.17 13.20 -25.55
CA LYS A 321 1.17 13.80 -25.76
C LYS A 321 1.55 14.84 -24.70
N LYS A 322 0.57 15.52 -24.09
CA LYS A 322 0.83 16.47 -22.99
C LYS A 322 1.17 15.79 -21.66
N LYS A 323 0.99 14.46 -21.57
CA LYS A 323 1.28 13.63 -20.40
C LYS A 323 2.60 12.84 -20.54
N ILE A 324 3.40 13.13 -21.56
CA ILE A 324 4.71 12.49 -21.75
C ILE A 324 5.60 12.84 -20.56
N ILE A 325 6.21 11.80 -19.98
CA ILE A 325 7.24 11.95 -18.96
C ILE A 325 8.54 12.32 -19.68
N SER A 326 8.87 13.60 -19.66
CA SER A 326 10.18 14.09 -20.13
C SER A 326 11.22 13.74 -19.07
N LYS A 327 12.23 12.95 -19.43
CA LYS A 327 13.45 12.76 -18.63
C LYS A 327 14.52 13.74 -19.07
#